data_AF-A0A7C7JSN1-F1
#
_entry.id   AF-A0A7C7JSN1-F1
#
_cell.length_a   1.000
_cell.length_b   1.000
_cell.length_c   1.000
_cell.angle_alpha   90.00
_cell.angle_beta   90.00
_cell.angle_gamma   90.00
#
_symmetry.space_group_name_H-M   'P 1'
#
loop_
_entity.id
_entity.type
_entity.pdbx_description
1 polymer ?
#
loop_
_entity_poly.entity_id
_entity_poly.type
_entity_poly.pdbx_seq_one_letter_code
_entity_poly.pdbx_strand_id
1 'polypeptide(L)'
;MSASEHPRLSTDVTSDDFCLVLESILEGSARRQILDRVLRGEDFEVGVKRLRSSMQTHVFRASSDVFSLAGMIEELDKRTREDGFHVLQAWDFGTHRFSEENVPTLMMDFWMKTGPEVRRERYSLAILLDYYFLHVLALCAMRAWDGRDADTTLDRVTKLVEHLQGPQGSGHQFVQNAETLLVLAVSHFHPEGQAYDRLVEKVRSLNSRHQLNFALIGAAVLGSHLRWGFSVMYGRDLGRMRDDNTADYPWLLDALLTLTHEYARMNEAGIEGRERENVVNAILNGLTPDPWAFIDTRPESLVECEVEYSELYELFIRYKEELLVEFESYRPERDTYSPISFHTNFLPNTLVAMVMTALLEGSAQELCLNALFLSDWDEMGDARANLARTLMYYANASPDRLGEHGAALIIYDVGTGISHVSLTLSAFRKYLPG
;
A
#
# COMPACT_ATOMS: atom_id res chain seq x y z
N MET A 1 -26.83 33.16 -34.91
CA MET A 1 -25.41 32.89 -34.63
C MET A 1 -25.05 33.61 -33.35
N SER A 2 -24.88 32.87 -32.26
CA SER A 2 -24.25 33.34 -31.03
C SER A 2 -23.56 32.11 -30.44
N ALA A 3 -22.25 32.04 -30.59
CA ALA A 3 -21.44 30.98 -30.02
C ALA A 3 -21.39 31.21 -28.50
N SER A 4 -21.88 30.25 -27.73
CA SER A 4 -21.63 30.19 -26.29
C SER A 4 -20.17 29.77 -26.09
N GLU A 5 -19.37 30.69 -25.58
CA GLU A 5 -18.00 30.42 -25.15
C GLU A 5 -18.03 29.38 -24.03
N HIS A 6 -17.49 28.19 -24.33
CA HIS A 6 -17.06 27.26 -23.30
C HIS A 6 -15.94 27.93 -22.49
N PRO A 7 -15.97 27.88 -21.15
CA PRO A 7 -14.85 28.37 -20.37
C PRO A 7 -13.64 27.51 -20.73
N ARG A 8 -12.57 28.18 -21.21
CA ARG A 8 -11.26 27.55 -21.35
C ARG A 8 -10.85 27.09 -19.95
N LEU A 9 -10.74 25.77 -19.77
CA LEU A 9 -10.11 25.15 -18.60
C LEU A 9 -8.75 25.82 -18.38
N SER A 10 -8.48 26.26 -17.16
CA SER A 10 -7.15 26.75 -16.79
C SER A 10 -6.13 25.66 -17.06
N THR A 11 -4.93 26.08 -17.47
CA THR A 11 -3.83 25.21 -17.90
C THR A 11 -3.22 24.34 -16.81
N ASP A 12 -3.62 24.48 -15.55
CA ASP A 12 -3.12 23.67 -14.43
C ASP A 12 -4.28 22.86 -13.84
N VAL A 13 -4.41 21.59 -14.24
CA VAL A 13 -5.31 20.64 -13.59
C VAL A 13 -4.72 20.30 -12.21
N THR A 14 -5.43 20.62 -11.15
CA THR A 14 -5.00 20.30 -9.77
C THR A 14 -5.60 18.98 -9.28
N SER A 15 -4.98 18.38 -8.25
CA SER A 15 -5.56 17.23 -7.54
C SER A 15 -6.92 17.58 -6.90
N ASP A 16 -7.12 18.84 -6.51
CA ASP A 16 -8.38 19.35 -5.96
C ASP A 16 -9.54 19.29 -6.96
N ASP A 17 -9.30 19.74 -8.20
CA ASP A 17 -10.29 19.68 -9.29
C ASP A 17 -10.62 18.24 -9.64
N PHE A 18 -9.60 17.37 -9.62
CA PHE A 18 -9.78 15.97 -9.92
C PHE A 18 -10.59 15.24 -8.84
N CYS A 19 -10.33 15.52 -7.56
CA CYS A 19 -11.12 14.98 -6.45
C CYS A 19 -12.61 15.36 -6.58
N LEU A 20 -12.94 16.59 -6.97
CA LEU A 20 -14.36 17.00 -7.18
C LEU A 20 -15.07 16.15 -8.24
N VAL A 21 -14.38 15.80 -9.32
CA VAL A 21 -14.95 14.92 -10.35
C VAL A 21 -15.13 13.50 -9.79
N LEU A 22 -14.16 12.99 -9.04
CA LEU A 22 -14.23 11.67 -8.42
C LEU A 22 -15.34 11.57 -7.37
N GLU A 23 -15.57 12.61 -6.57
CA GLU A 23 -16.70 12.69 -5.63
C GLU A 23 -18.03 12.44 -6.36
N SER A 24 -18.24 13.10 -7.52
CA SER A 24 -19.47 12.91 -8.32
C SER A 24 -19.67 11.48 -8.83
N ILE A 25 -18.59 10.72 -9.01
CA ILE A 25 -18.60 9.34 -9.50
C ILE A 25 -18.77 8.35 -8.34
N LEU A 26 -18.05 8.56 -7.24
CA LEU A 26 -17.93 7.60 -6.13
C LEU A 26 -19.06 7.73 -5.11
N GLU A 27 -19.56 8.93 -4.84
CA GLU A 27 -20.68 9.16 -3.92
C GLU A 27 -22.03 8.86 -4.57
N GLY A 28 -22.11 9.06 -5.89
CA GLY A 28 -23.34 8.97 -6.67
C GLY A 28 -23.68 7.57 -7.18
N SER A 29 -24.73 7.52 -8.00
CA SER A 29 -25.17 6.27 -8.66
C SER A 29 -24.37 5.91 -9.93
N ALA A 30 -23.36 6.70 -10.29
CA ALA A 30 -22.64 6.59 -11.56
C ALA A 30 -22.03 5.20 -11.77
N ARG A 31 -21.31 4.66 -10.77
CA ARG A 31 -20.74 3.31 -10.83
C ARG A 31 -21.79 2.23 -11.08
N ARG A 32 -22.91 2.28 -10.38
CA ARG A 32 -24.04 1.35 -10.58
C ARG A 32 -24.58 1.43 -12.01
N GLN A 33 -24.73 2.64 -12.54
CA GLN A 33 -25.24 2.86 -13.90
C GLN A 33 -24.25 2.38 -14.98
N ILE A 34 -22.94 2.54 -14.76
CA ILE A 34 -21.88 2.00 -15.62
C ILE A 34 -22.02 0.46 -15.68
N LEU A 35 -22.15 -0.20 -14.52
CA LEU A 35 -22.29 -1.65 -14.44
C LEU A 35 -23.61 -2.14 -15.06
N ASP A 36 -24.72 -1.45 -14.83
CA ASP A 36 -26.01 -1.77 -15.45
C ASP A 36 -25.92 -1.73 -16.97
N ARG A 37 -25.18 -0.78 -17.54
CA ARG A 37 -24.97 -0.69 -18.99
C ARG A 37 -24.17 -1.88 -19.53
N VAL A 38 -23.19 -2.37 -18.78
CA VAL A 38 -22.41 -3.56 -19.15
C VAL A 38 -23.30 -4.79 -19.20
N LEU A 39 -24.19 -4.94 -18.22
CA LEU A 39 -25.03 -6.13 -18.04
C LEU A 39 -26.30 -6.16 -18.89
N ARG A 40 -26.81 -5.02 -19.37
CA ARG A 40 -28.04 -4.93 -20.18
C ARG A 40 -27.87 -5.28 -21.67
N GLY A 41 -26.64 -5.46 -22.15
CA GLY A 41 -26.38 -5.82 -23.54
C GLY A 41 -26.79 -7.26 -23.85
N GLU A 42 -27.05 -7.56 -25.13
CA GLU A 42 -27.34 -8.93 -25.60
C GLU A 42 -26.12 -9.86 -25.46
N ASP A 43 -24.91 -9.30 -25.45
CA ASP A 43 -23.65 -10.02 -25.32
C ASP A 43 -22.82 -9.45 -24.16
N PHE A 44 -22.63 -10.28 -23.13
CA PHE A 44 -21.86 -9.94 -21.93
C PHE A 44 -20.39 -9.65 -22.24
N GLU A 45 -19.75 -10.45 -23.10
CA GLU A 45 -18.34 -10.23 -23.46
C GLU A 45 -18.15 -8.88 -24.16
N VAL A 46 -19.09 -8.48 -25.01
CA VAL A 46 -19.08 -7.16 -25.64
C VAL A 46 -19.22 -6.05 -24.59
N GLY A 47 -20.09 -6.24 -23.59
CA GLY A 47 -20.22 -5.33 -22.46
C GLY A 47 -18.90 -5.18 -21.67
N VAL A 48 -18.28 -6.30 -21.32
CA VAL A 48 -17.01 -6.35 -20.57
C VAL A 48 -15.88 -5.71 -21.38
N LYS A 49 -15.74 -6.00 -22.67
CA LYS A 49 -14.74 -5.35 -23.56
C LYS A 49 -14.92 -3.83 -23.62
N ARG A 50 -16.17 -3.34 -23.61
CA ARG A 50 -16.46 -1.89 -23.55
C ARG A 50 -16.05 -1.27 -22.22
N LEU A 51 -16.28 -1.96 -21.10
CA LEU A 51 -15.83 -1.50 -19.79
C LEU A 51 -14.30 -1.47 -19.71
N ARG A 52 -13.62 -2.51 -20.19
CA ARG A 52 -12.15 -2.54 -20.31
C ARG A 52 -11.64 -1.33 -21.11
N SER A 53 -12.23 -1.07 -22.28
CA SER A 53 -11.88 0.09 -23.10
C SER A 53 -12.17 1.43 -22.40
N SER A 54 -13.22 1.50 -21.58
CA SER A 54 -13.54 2.69 -20.77
C SER A 54 -12.49 2.93 -19.69
N MET A 55 -11.98 1.88 -19.03
CA MET A 55 -10.88 1.96 -18.07
C MET A 55 -9.57 2.38 -18.74
N GLN A 56 -9.29 1.85 -19.93
CA GLN A 56 -8.09 2.18 -20.71
C GLN A 56 -8.10 3.64 -21.19
N THR A 57 -9.25 4.12 -21.68
CA THR A 57 -9.39 5.50 -22.19
C THR A 57 -9.77 6.51 -21.11
N HIS A 58 -10.07 6.05 -19.90
CA HIS A 58 -10.55 6.85 -18.78
C HIS A 58 -11.85 7.63 -19.08
N VAL A 59 -12.72 7.05 -19.92
CA VAL A 59 -14.02 7.65 -20.30
C VAL A 59 -15.15 6.69 -19.98
N PHE A 60 -16.00 7.09 -19.05
CA PHE A 60 -17.14 6.30 -18.59
C PHE A 60 -18.47 6.94 -18.98
N ARG A 61 -19.43 6.11 -19.36
CA ARG A 61 -20.80 6.55 -19.66
C ARG A 61 -21.76 5.98 -18.63
N ALA A 62 -22.40 6.85 -17.86
CA ALA A 62 -23.40 6.51 -16.86
C ALA A 62 -24.74 7.13 -17.25
N SER A 63 -25.69 6.33 -17.73
CA SER A 63 -26.97 6.83 -18.26
C SER A 63 -26.77 7.91 -19.35
N SER A 64 -27.20 9.15 -19.11
CA SER A 64 -27.03 10.33 -19.98
C SER A 64 -25.69 11.02 -19.84
N ASP A 65 -24.96 10.75 -18.75
CA ASP A 65 -23.75 11.48 -18.39
C ASP A 65 -22.51 10.77 -18.93
N VAL A 66 -21.51 11.59 -19.31
CA VAL A 66 -20.20 11.12 -19.76
C VAL A 66 -19.16 11.72 -18.84
N PHE A 67 -18.47 10.85 -18.10
CA PHE A 67 -17.36 11.20 -17.23
C PHE A 67 -16.06 10.96 -18.01
N SER A 68 -15.39 12.04 -18.42
CA SER A 68 -14.08 11.96 -19.05
C SER A 68 -13.01 12.39 -18.06
N LEU A 69 -12.17 11.43 -17.65
CA LEU A 69 -11.03 11.65 -16.74
C LEU A 69 -9.70 11.70 -17.52
N ALA A 70 -9.73 11.42 -18.82
CA ALA A 70 -8.55 11.21 -19.68
C ALA A 70 -7.50 12.32 -19.55
N GLY A 71 -7.88 13.57 -19.82
CA GLY A 71 -6.92 14.68 -19.78
C GLY A 71 -6.38 14.98 -18.38
N MET A 72 -7.20 14.75 -17.33
CA MET A 72 -6.75 14.95 -15.95
C MET A 72 -5.76 13.85 -15.52
N ILE A 73 -6.08 12.59 -15.83
CA ILE A 73 -5.20 11.46 -15.52
C ILE A 73 -3.91 11.55 -16.32
N GLU A 74 -3.96 11.87 -17.61
CA GLU A 74 -2.77 12.02 -18.45
C GLU A 74 -1.78 13.05 -17.86
N GLU A 75 -2.29 14.21 -17.42
CA GLU A 75 -1.46 15.26 -16.85
C GLU A 75 -0.90 14.90 -15.46
N LEU A 76 -1.71 14.28 -14.59
CA LEU A 76 -1.26 13.85 -13.27
C LEU A 76 -0.27 12.68 -13.35
N ASP A 77 -0.52 11.71 -14.22
CA ASP A 77 0.34 10.55 -14.45
C ASP A 77 1.67 10.96 -15.11
N LYS A 78 1.63 11.91 -16.05
CA LYS A 78 2.86 12.49 -16.63
C LYS A 78 3.74 13.10 -15.54
N ARG A 79 3.20 13.99 -14.70
CA ARG A 79 3.96 14.61 -13.60
C ARG A 79 4.45 13.60 -12.56
N THR A 80 3.67 12.55 -12.29
CA THR A 80 4.09 11.47 -11.38
C THR A 80 5.28 10.69 -11.94
N ARG A 81 5.30 10.43 -13.25
CA ARG A 81 6.44 9.80 -13.93
C ARG A 81 7.64 10.73 -14.01
N GLU A 82 7.45 12.03 -14.19
CA GLU A 82 8.52 13.03 -14.09
C GLU A 82 9.14 13.08 -12.68
N ASP A 83 8.36 12.77 -11.64
CA ASP A 83 8.84 12.60 -10.27
C ASP A 83 9.56 11.24 -10.04
N GLY A 84 9.55 10.33 -11.01
CA GLY A 84 10.22 9.02 -10.98
C GLY A 84 9.31 7.82 -10.65
N PHE A 85 7.99 8.05 -10.48
CA PHE A 85 7.03 7.02 -10.06
C PHE A 85 6.07 6.60 -11.18
N HIS A 86 5.76 5.32 -11.24
CA HIS A 86 4.85 4.73 -12.22
C HIS A 86 3.66 4.07 -11.51
N VAL A 87 2.59 4.83 -11.26
CA VAL A 87 1.46 4.35 -10.43
C VAL A 87 0.48 3.47 -11.20
N LEU A 88 0.25 3.77 -12.49
CA LEU A 88 -0.74 3.08 -13.30
C LEU A 88 -0.20 1.86 -14.03
N GLN A 89 1.13 1.71 -14.13
CA GLN A 89 1.80 0.69 -14.93
C GLN A 89 2.52 -0.32 -14.04
N ALA A 90 2.50 -1.60 -14.43
CA ALA A 90 3.30 -2.63 -13.77
C ALA A 90 4.69 -2.71 -14.39
N TRP A 91 5.69 -3.02 -13.57
CA TRP A 91 7.02 -3.40 -14.07
C TRP A 91 7.02 -4.87 -14.52
N ASP A 92 7.40 -5.12 -15.77
CA ASP A 92 7.61 -6.46 -16.30
C ASP A 92 9.09 -6.86 -16.11
N PHE A 93 9.34 -7.81 -15.20
CA PHE A 93 10.67 -8.31 -14.90
C PHE A 93 11.30 -9.15 -16.03
N GLY A 94 10.49 -9.69 -16.95
CA GLY A 94 10.98 -10.45 -18.10
C GLY A 94 11.45 -9.56 -19.25
N THR A 95 10.76 -8.45 -19.50
CA THR A 95 11.11 -7.50 -20.57
C THR A 95 11.88 -6.26 -20.07
N HIS A 96 11.96 -6.06 -18.76
CA HIS A 96 12.53 -4.88 -18.10
C HIS A 96 11.90 -3.58 -18.62
N ARG A 97 10.58 -3.56 -18.75
CA ARG A 97 9.79 -2.42 -19.22
C ARG A 97 8.52 -2.28 -18.40
N PHE A 98 8.02 -1.04 -18.29
CA PHE A 98 6.68 -0.81 -17.79
C PHE A 98 5.64 -1.28 -18.81
N SER A 99 4.52 -1.81 -18.31
CA SER A 99 3.41 -2.28 -19.13
C SER A 99 2.80 -1.13 -19.95
N GLU A 100 2.43 -1.41 -21.20
CA GLU A 100 1.70 -0.45 -22.03
C GLU A 100 0.27 -0.22 -21.48
N GLU A 101 -0.33 -1.28 -20.97
CA GLU A 101 -1.66 -1.26 -20.37
C GLU A 101 -1.59 -0.95 -18.88
N ASN A 102 -2.63 -0.30 -18.35
CA ASN A 102 -2.70 -0.01 -16.92
C ASN A 102 -3.04 -1.27 -16.09
N VAL A 103 -2.58 -1.31 -14.84
CA VAL A 103 -2.75 -2.47 -13.94
C VAL A 103 -4.21 -2.94 -13.83
N PRO A 104 -5.22 -2.07 -13.67
CA PRO A 104 -6.62 -2.50 -13.63
C PRO A 104 -7.11 -3.20 -14.91
N THR A 105 -6.68 -2.75 -16.10
CA THR A 105 -7.04 -3.42 -17.36
C THR A 105 -6.38 -4.79 -17.49
N LEU A 106 -5.14 -4.95 -17.04
CA LEU A 106 -4.47 -6.26 -16.99
C LEU A 106 -5.20 -7.24 -16.06
N MET A 107 -5.67 -6.74 -14.90
CA MET A 107 -6.48 -7.54 -13.96
C MET A 107 -7.80 -7.99 -14.59
N MET A 108 -8.46 -7.11 -15.33
CA MET A 108 -9.69 -7.43 -16.06
C MET A 108 -9.45 -8.48 -17.14
N ASP A 109 -8.35 -8.38 -17.90
CA ASP A 109 -7.95 -9.36 -18.91
C ASP A 109 -7.64 -10.74 -18.29
N PHE A 110 -7.01 -10.75 -17.11
CA PHE A 110 -6.79 -11.98 -16.36
C PHE A 110 -8.12 -12.61 -15.93
N TRP A 111 -9.02 -11.82 -15.32
CA TRP A 111 -10.33 -12.30 -14.89
C TRP A 111 -11.15 -12.86 -16.07
N MET A 112 -11.12 -12.22 -17.24
CA MET A 112 -11.77 -12.69 -18.46
C MET A 112 -11.25 -14.04 -18.98
N LYS A 113 -10.08 -14.51 -18.54
CA LYS A 113 -9.54 -15.84 -18.88
C LYS A 113 -9.94 -16.94 -17.89
N THR A 114 -10.49 -16.59 -16.72
CA THR A 114 -10.94 -17.57 -15.71
C THR A 114 -12.20 -18.32 -16.15
N GLY A 115 -12.50 -19.53 -15.66
CA GLY A 115 -13.70 -20.27 -16.10
C GLY A 115 -15.02 -19.55 -15.72
N PRO A 116 -16.08 -19.59 -16.57
CA PRO A 116 -17.34 -18.89 -16.32
C PRO A 116 -18.14 -19.42 -15.11
N GLU A 117 -17.97 -20.69 -14.75
CA GLU A 117 -18.70 -21.35 -13.65
C GLU A 117 -18.43 -20.75 -12.26
N VAL A 118 -17.37 -19.95 -12.13
CA VAL A 118 -16.95 -19.31 -10.87
C VAL A 118 -17.37 -17.83 -10.80
N ARG A 119 -17.85 -17.24 -11.92
CA ARG A 119 -18.02 -15.78 -12.03
C ARG A 119 -19.37 -15.32 -11.50
N ARG A 120 -19.35 -14.61 -10.38
CA ARG A 120 -20.47 -13.72 -9.99
C ARG A 120 -20.36 -12.40 -10.74
N GLU A 121 -20.76 -12.39 -12.00
CA GLU A 121 -20.48 -11.33 -12.99
C GLU A 121 -20.65 -9.89 -12.47
N ARG A 122 -21.85 -9.53 -11.99
CA ARG A 122 -22.10 -8.16 -11.50
C ARG A 122 -21.17 -7.79 -10.35
N TYR A 123 -20.94 -8.74 -9.45
CA TYR A 123 -20.13 -8.55 -8.26
C TYR A 123 -18.64 -8.39 -8.62
N SER A 124 -18.13 -9.28 -9.46
CA SER A 124 -16.77 -9.22 -9.99
C SER A 124 -16.51 -7.91 -10.74
N LEU A 125 -17.45 -7.46 -11.58
CA LEU A 125 -17.31 -6.20 -12.30
C LEU A 125 -17.31 -4.98 -11.38
N ALA A 126 -18.06 -5.02 -10.26
CA ALA A 126 -18.02 -3.96 -9.26
C ALA A 126 -16.65 -3.87 -8.59
N ILE A 127 -16.08 -5.00 -8.16
CA ILE A 127 -14.71 -5.04 -7.60
C ILE A 127 -13.70 -4.52 -8.62
N LEU A 128 -13.75 -4.99 -9.87
CA LEU A 128 -12.81 -4.56 -10.91
C LEU A 128 -12.92 -3.06 -11.22
N LEU A 129 -14.15 -2.51 -11.22
CA LEU A 129 -14.37 -1.08 -11.41
C LEU A 129 -13.82 -0.26 -10.24
N ASP A 130 -14.03 -0.73 -9.01
CA ASP A 130 -13.47 -0.05 -7.85
C ASP A 130 -11.95 -0.19 -7.78
N TYR A 131 -11.39 -1.33 -8.20
CA TYR A 131 -9.95 -1.51 -8.32
C TYR A 131 -9.31 -0.54 -9.31
N TYR A 132 -10.02 -0.22 -10.41
CA TYR A 132 -9.61 0.85 -11.31
C TYR A 132 -9.60 2.21 -10.61
N PHE A 133 -10.68 2.58 -9.92
CA PHE A 133 -10.75 3.86 -9.22
C PHE A 133 -9.77 3.94 -8.04
N LEU A 134 -9.41 2.82 -7.42
CA LEU A 134 -8.35 2.76 -6.40
C LEU A 134 -7.01 3.27 -6.95
N HIS A 135 -6.62 2.84 -8.16
CA HIS A 135 -5.38 3.29 -8.80
C HIS A 135 -5.45 4.77 -9.21
N VAL A 136 -6.65 5.23 -9.59
CA VAL A 136 -6.89 6.66 -9.83
C VAL A 136 -6.77 7.48 -8.54
N LEU A 137 -7.26 6.96 -7.41
CA LEU A 137 -7.09 7.60 -6.09
C LEU A 137 -5.64 7.55 -5.60
N ALA A 138 -4.90 6.48 -5.90
CA ALA A 138 -3.46 6.41 -5.64
C ALA A 138 -2.71 7.53 -6.38
N LEU A 139 -3.07 7.78 -7.65
CA LEU A 139 -2.55 8.91 -8.41
C LEU A 139 -2.92 10.26 -7.77
N CYS A 140 -4.15 10.41 -7.27
CA CYS A 140 -4.55 11.62 -6.54
C CYS A 140 -3.70 11.84 -5.28
N ALA A 141 -3.46 10.77 -4.52
CA ALA A 141 -2.65 10.82 -3.31
C ALA A 141 -1.21 11.26 -3.64
N MET A 142 -0.60 10.68 -4.68
CA MET A 142 0.75 11.06 -5.14
C MET A 142 0.85 12.53 -5.56
N ARG A 143 -0.27 13.15 -5.96
CA ARG A 143 -0.37 14.56 -6.36
C ARG A 143 -0.99 15.46 -5.29
N ALA A 144 -1.02 15.03 -4.02
CA ALA A 144 -1.58 15.85 -2.93
C ALA A 144 -0.92 17.24 -2.81
N TRP A 145 0.38 17.33 -3.12
CA TRP A 145 1.16 18.58 -3.04
C TRP A 145 0.98 19.53 -4.24
N ASP A 146 0.24 19.14 -5.28
CA ASP A 146 -0.05 20.04 -6.40
C ASP A 146 -1.15 21.07 -6.05
N GLY A 147 -1.93 20.79 -5.01
CA GLY A 147 -3.01 21.64 -4.53
C GLY A 147 -2.52 22.72 -3.56
N ARG A 148 -3.48 23.36 -2.88
CA ARG A 148 -3.17 24.41 -1.89
C ARG A 148 -2.72 23.85 -0.55
N ASP A 149 -3.23 22.69 -0.18
CA ASP A 149 -2.96 22.04 1.10
C ASP A 149 -2.94 20.52 0.94
N ALA A 150 -1.78 19.91 1.17
CA ALA A 150 -1.59 18.48 1.01
C ALA A 150 -2.37 17.68 2.06
N ASP A 151 -2.44 18.18 3.30
CA ASP A 151 -3.20 17.53 4.38
C ASP A 151 -4.68 17.42 4.04
N THR A 152 -5.31 18.54 3.66
CA THR A 152 -6.71 18.55 3.21
C THR A 152 -6.93 17.63 2.01
N THR A 153 -5.98 17.56 1.08
CA THR A 153 -6.10 16.69 -0.09
C THR A 153 -6.07 15.21 0.32
N LEU A 154 -5.17 14.80 1.20
CA LEU A 154 -5.11 13.42 1.72
C LEU A 154 -6.35 13.06 2.55
N ASP A 155 -6.91 14.00 3.30
CA ASP A 155 -8.19 13.81 4.00
C ASP A 155 -9.36 13.59 3.01
N ARG A 156 -9.38 14.33 1.90
CA ARG A 156 -10.37 14.13 0.83
C ARG A 156 -10.19 12.78 0.16
N VAL A 157 -8.96 12.38 -0.16
CA VAL A 157 -8.67 11.06 -0.75
C VAL A 157 -9.09 9.93 0.20
N THR A 158 -8.86 10.08 1.51
CA THR A 158 -9.30 9.09 2.51
C THR A 158 -10.83 8.92 2.49
N LYS A 159 -11.60 10.01 2.44
CA LYS A 159 -13.06 9.94 2.29
C LYS A 159 -13.50 9.30 0.97
N LEU A 160 -12.80 9.59 -0.13
CA LEU A 160 -13.07 8.95 -1.41
C LEU A 160 -12.79 7.45 -1.38
N VAL A 161 -11.78 6.99 -0.65
CA VAL A 161 -11.54 5.56 -0.38
C VAL A 161 -12.72 4.97 0.39
N GLU A 162 -13.23 5.63 1.43
CA GLU A 162 -14.41 5.16 2.17
C GLU A 162 -15.64 5.01 1.27
N HIS A 163 -15.88 5.98 0.38
CA HIS A 163 -16.95 5.88 -0.62
C HIS A 163 -16.69 4.79 -1.65
N LEU A 164 -15.44 4.61 -2.07
CA LEU A 164 -15.03 3.57 -3.02
C LEU A 164 -15.42 2.18 -2.48
N GLN A 165 -15.00 1.87 -1.25
CA GLN A 165 -15.18 0.56 -0.64
C GLN A 165 -16.46 0.40 0.20
N GLY A 166 -17.27 1.45 0.30
CA GLY A 166 -18.52 1.44 1.05
C GLY A 166 -19.69 0.75 0.34
N PRO A 167 -20.91 0.77 0.94
CA PRO A 167 -22.09 0.06 0.42
C PRO A 167 -22.60 0.52 -0.95
N GLN A 168 -22.21 1.72 -1.40
CA GLN A 168 -22.54 2.21 -2.74
C GLN A 168 -21.52 1.76 -3.80
N GLY A 169 -20.35 1.26 -3.38
CA GLY A 169 -19.37 0.58 -4.22
C GLY A 169 -19.55 -0.94 -4.22
N SER A 170 -18.43 -1.66 -4.30
CA SER A 170 -18.35 -3.12 -4.31
C SER A 170 -18.41 -3.75 -2.92
N GLY A 171 -18.23 -2.95 -1.86
CA GLY A 171 -18.07 -3.41 -0.48
C GLY A 171 -16.70 -4.03 -0.16
N HIS A 172 -15.85 -4.24 -1.17
CA HIS A 172 -14.52 -4.81 -0.99
C HIS A 172 -13.58 -3.79 -0.34
N GLN A 173 -13.07 -4.10 0.85
CA GLN A 173 -12.13 -3.24 1.57
C GLN A 173 -10.73 -3.36 0.96
N PHE A 174 -10.22 -2.29 0.37
CA PHE A 174 -8.88 -2.29 -0.24
C PHE A 174 -7.83 -1.83 0.76
N VAL A 175 -7.97 -0.60 1.26
CA VAL A 175 -7.00 0.08 2.13
C VAL A 175 -7.75 0.95 3.14
N GLN A 176 -7.09 1.33 4.23
CA GLN A 176 -7.72 2.12 5.29
C GLN A 176 -7.75 3.62 4.97
N ASN A 177 -6.70 4.17 4.36
CA ASN A 177 -6.52 5.62 4.20
C ASN A 177 -5.62 5.99 3.01
N ALA A 178 -5.48 7.30 2.77
CA ALA A 178 -4.64 7.85 1.71
C ALA A 178 -3.14 7.55 1.90
N GLU A 179 -2.65 7.46 3.14
CA GLU A 179 -1.23 7.14 3.39
C GLU A 179 -0.90 5.70 2.95
N THR A 180 -1.82 4.76 3.19
CA THR A 180 -1.68 3.39 2.68
C THR A 180 -1.70 3.36 1.16
N LEU A 181 -2.52 4.20 0.51
CA LEU A 181 -2.50 4.36 -0.94
C LEU A 181 -1.16 4.90 -1.45
N LEU A 182 -0.57 5.89 -0.75
CA LEU A 182 0.76 6.41 -1.09
C LEU A 182 1.81 5.30 -1.02
N VAL A 183 1.84 4.56 0.08
CA VAL A 183 2.79 3.43 0.22
C VAL A 183 2.56 2.38 -0.87
N LEU A 184 1.30 2.01 -1.15
CA LEU A 184 0.95 1.09 -2.22
C LEU A 184 1.44 1.58 -3.60
N ALA A 185 1.28 2.87 -3.89
CA ALA A 185 1.63 3.49 -5.17
C ALA A 185 3.14 3.44 -5.47
N VAL A 186 3.98 3.33 -4.44
CA VAL A 186 5.44 3.34 -4.57
C VAL A 186 6.10 2.03 -4.14
N SER A 187 5.33 1.05 -3.67
CA SER A 187 5.83 -0.25 -3.18
C SER A 187 6.04 -1.26 -4.31
N HIS A 188 6.66 -0.86 -5.41
CA HIS A 188 7.15 -1.74 -6.44
C HIS A 188 8.41 -1.16 -7.08
N PHE A 189 9.04 -1.90 -7.99
CA PHE A 189 10.26 -1.44 -8.62
C PHE A 189 10.05 -0.10 -9.36
N HIS A 190 10.86 0.89 -8.99
CA HIS A 190 11.01 2.17 -9.66
C HIS A 190 12.51 2.40 -9.92
N PRO A 191 12.92 2.75 -11.15
CA PRO A 191 14.34 2.83 -11.49
C PRO A 191 15.05 4.03 -10.86
N GLU A 192 14.32 5.07 -10.45
CA GLU A 192 14.88 6.30 -9.90
C GLU A 192 14.88 6.29 -8.36
N GLY A 193 15.97 5.80 -7.74
CA GLY A 193 16.09 5.74 -6.27
C GLY A 193 15.89 7.08 -5.55
N GLN A 194 16.34 8.20 -6.13
CA GLN A 194 16.18 9.54 -5.54
C GLN A 194 14.71 10.03 -5.49
N ALA A 195 13.79 9.34 -6.18
CA ALA A 195 12.37 9.66 -6.12
C ALA A 195 11.81 9.40 -4.70
N TYR A 196 12.31 8.37 -4.02
CA TYR A 196 11.90 8.02 -2.66
C TYR A 196 12.34 9.09 -1.66
N ASP A 197 13.56 9.63 -1.77
CA ASP A 197 14.04 10.72 -0.90
C ASP A 197 13.12 11.94 -1.00
N ARG A 198 12.76 12.35 -2.23
CA ARG A 198 11.82 13.46 -2.46
C ARG A 198 10.43 13.19 -1.89
N LEU A 199 9.97 11.94 -1.94
CA LEU A 199 8.69 11.55 -1.34
C LEU A 199 8.74 11.65 0.19
N VAL A 200 9.81 11.16 0.81
CA VAL A 200 10.02 11.26 2.26
C VAL A 200 10.07 12.73 2.70
N GLU A 201 10.80 13.58 1.98
CA GLU A 201 10.80 15.03 2.22
C GLU A 201 9.40 15.66 2.12
N LYS A 202 8.61 15.27 1.12
CA LYS A 202 7.22 15.70 0.98
C LYS A 202 6.37 15.25 2.18
N VAL A 203 6.52 14.01 2.65
CA VAL A 203 5.79 13.49 3.83
C VAL A 203 6.15 14.27 5.09
N ARG A 204 7.42 14.63 5.29
CA ARG A 204 7.87 15.47 6.43
C ARG A 204 7.20 16.85 6.49
N SER A 205 6.65 17.34 5.36
CA SER A 205 5.92 18.61 5.31
C SER A 205 4.46 18.52 5.77
N LEU A 206 3.91 17.31 5.91
CA LEU A 206 2.53 17.08 6.34
C LEU A 206 2.37 17.33 7.84
N ASN A 207 1.14 17.39 8.34
CA ASN A 207 0.92 17.42 9.79
C ASN A 207 1.25 16.08 10.46
N SER A 208 1.37 16.10 11.80
CA SER A 208 1.79 14.94 12.60
C SER A 208 0.91 13.70 12.43
N ARG A 209 -0.40 13.89 12.15
CA ARG A 209 -1.33 12.76 11.95
C ARG A 209 -1.02 12.02 10.64
N HIS A 210 -0.81 12.74 9.54
CA HIS A 210 -0.46 12.09 8.27
C HIS A 210 0.95 11.50 8.29
N GLN A 211 1.91 12.18 8.92
CA GLN A 211 3.25 11.62 9.14
C GLN A 211 3.18 10.29 9.91
N LEU A 212 2.43 10.25 11.02
CA LEU A 212 2.26 9.03 11.81
C LEU A 212 1.58 7.91 11.02
N ASN A 213 0.48 8.20 10.31
CA ASN A 213 -0.21 7.20 9.50
C ASN A 213 0.68 6.60 8.41
N PHE A 214 1.50 7.43 7.76
CA PHE A 214 2.46 6.99 6.75
C PHE A 214 3.57 6.14 7.37
N ALA A 215 4.11 6.56 8.52
CA ALA A 215 5.16 5.83 9.23
C ALA A 215 4.68 4.46 9.74
N LEU A 216 3.46 4.37 10.29
CA LEU A 216 2.86 3.12 10.77
C LEU A 216 2.82 2.05 9.67
N ILE A 217 2.25 2.38 8.51
CA ILE A 217 2.14 1.44 7.41
C ILE A 217 3.49 1.24 6.69
N GLY A 218 4.29 2.29 6.53
CA GLY A 218 5.60 2.23 5.90
C GLY A 218 6.56 1.30 6.62
N ALA A 219 6.70 1.44 7.94
CA ALA A 219 7.55 0.56 8.75
C ALA A 219 7.12 -0.91 8.67
N ALA A 220 5.81 -1.18 8.70
CA ALA A 220 5.29 -2.54 8.63
C ALA A 220 5.48 -3.18 7.24
N VAL A 221 5.27 -2.42 6.17
CA VAL A 221 5.40 -2.88 4.78
C VAL A 221 6.86 -3.10 4.41
N LEU A 222 7.74 -2.12 4.68
CA LEU A 222 9.18 -2.25 4.44
C LEU A 222 9.78 -3.35 5.31
N GLY A 223 9.37 -3.43 6.58
CA GLY A 223 9.76 -4.53 7.47
C GLY A 223 9.43 -5.90 6.88
N SER A 224 8.20 -6.06 6.40
CA SER A 224 7.75 -7.27 5.69
C SER A 224 8.55 -7.55 4.41
N HIS A 225 8.77 -6.52 3.58
CA HIS A 225 9.54 -6.62 2.34
C HIS A 225 10.96 -7.12 2.59
N LEU A 226 11.68 -6.48 3.51
CA LEU A 226 13.06 -6.82 3.82
C LEU A 226 13.16 -8.21 4.47
N ARG A 227 12.22 -8.63 5.32
CA ARG A 227 12.18 -10.02 5.84
C ARG A 227 11.97 -11.05 4.73
N TRP A 228 11.09 -10.75 3.77
CA TRP A 228 10.90 -11.58 2.59
C TRP A 228 12.20 -11.66 1.77
N GLY A 229 12.77 -10.51 1.41
CA GLY A 229 14.01 -10.41 0.63
C GLY A 229 15.19 -11.11 1.30
N PHE A 230 15.39 -10.89 2.60
CA PHE A 230 16.44 -11.54 3.39
C PHE A 230 16.41 -13.06 3.24
N SER A 231 15.23 -13.66 3.41
CA SER A 231 15.07 -15.11 3.43
C SER A 231 15.03 -15.74 2.04
N VAL A 232 14.44 -15.04 1.06
CA VAL A 232 14.13 -15.57 -0.27
C VAL A 232 15.15 -15.15 -1.33
N MET A 233 15.47 -13.86 -1.40
CA MET A 233 16.25 -13.25 -2.47
C MET A 233 17.74 -13.23 -2.15
N TYR A 234 18.10 -12.82 -0.93
CA TYR A 234 19.49 -12.59 -0.55
C TYR A 234 20.15 -13.77 0.16
N GLY A 235 19.47 -14.92 0.25
CA GLY A 235 20.05 -16.14 0.83
C GLY A 235 20.52 -15.97 2.28
N ARG A 236 19.86 -15.10 3.05
CA ARG A 236 20.19 -14.69 4.42
C ARG A 236 21.50 -13.92 4.56
N ASP A 237 21.91 -13.21 3.51
CA ASP A 237 23.05 -12.30 3.51
C ASP A 237 22.58 -10.84 3.71
N LEU A 238 22.84 -10.29 4.90
CA LEU A 238 22.50 -8.90 5.23
C LEU A 238 23.28 -7.88 4.40
N GLY A 239 24.51 -8.18 4.00
CA GLY A 239 25.32 -7.27 3.18
C GLY A 239 24.67 -7.07 1.82
N ARG A 240 24.33 -8.18 1.15
CA ARG A 240 23.62 -8.13 -0.14
C ARG A 240 22.28 -7.42 -0.05
N MET A 241 21.51 -7.67 1.01
CA MET A 241 20.24 -6.98 1.22
C MET A 241 20.44 -5.47 1.39
N ARG A 242 21.43 -5.03 2.17
CA ARG A 242 21.75 -3.61 2.36
C ARG A 242 22.15 -2.93 1.06
N ASP A 243 22.98 -3.60 0.26
CA ASP A 243 23.49 -3.07 -1.01
C ASP A 243 22.39 -2.90 -2.07
N ASP A 244 21.36 -3.76 -2.06
CA ASP A 244 20.27 -3.73 -3.04
C ASP A 244 19.11 -2.80 -2.62
N ASN A 245 18.89 -2.64 -1.31
CA ASN A 245 17.74 -1.89 -0.77
C ASN A 245 18.13 -0.46 -0.33
N THR A 246 18.94 0.22 -1.14
CA THR A 246 19.52 1.54 -0.79
C THR A 246 18.48 2.64 -0.57
N ALA A 247 17.31 2.58 -1.22
CA ALA A 247 16.21 3.51 -1.02
C ALA A 247 15.32 3.16 0.19
N ASP A 248 15.23 1.89 0.56
CA ASP A 248 14.33 1.43 1.62
C ASP A 248 14.86 1.77 3.02
N TYR A 249 16.18 1.70 3.23
CA TYR A 249 16.76 2.00 4.54
C TYR A 249 16.53 3.46 4.97
N PRO A 250 16.78 4.49 4.13
CA PRO A 250 16.45 5.88 4.48
C PRO A 250 14.97 6.10 4.78
N TRP A 251 14.08 5.49 3.98
CA TRP A 251 12.64 5.57 4.25
C TRP A 251 12.27 4.87 5.57
N LEU A 252 12.81 3.69 5.82
CA LEU A 252 12.58 2.97 7.07
C LEU A 252 13.15 3.71 8.29
N LEU A 253 14.29 4.39 8.15
CA LEU A 253 14.86 5.28 9.18
C LEU A 253 13.87 6.41 9.53
N ASP A 254 13.32 7.08 8.53
CA ASP A 254 12.36 8.17 8.72
C ASP A 254 11.07 7.71 9.41
N ALA A 255 10.55 6.54 9.01
CA ALA A 255 9.38 5.92 9.62
C ALA A 255 9.67 5.55 11.09
N LEU A 256 10.81 4.91 11.39
CA LEU A 256 11.20 4.54 12.74
C LEU A 256 11.40 5.77 13.64
N LEU A 257 12.00 6.84 13.13
CA LEU A 257 12.17 8.10 13.86
C LEU A 257 10.82 8.72 14.22
N THR A 258 9.92 8.85 13.23
CA THR A 258 8.56 9.37 13.44
C THR A 258 7.80 8.56 14.50
N LEU A 259 7.84 7.23 14.41
CA LEU A 259 7.19 6.34 15.38
C LEU A 259 7.80 6.45 16.78
N THR A 260 9.13 6.58 16.87
CA THR A 260 9.82 6.67 18.17
C THR A 260 9.61 8.02 18.83
N HIS A 261 9.49 9.11 18.05
CA HIS A 261 9.02 10.41 18.56
C HIS A 261 7.61 10.32 19.13
N GLU A 262 6.70 9.67 18.40
CA GLU A 262 5.33 9.51 18.88
C GLU A 262 5.25 8.62 20.13
N TYR A 263 6.04 7.55 20.18
CA TYR A 263 6.21 6.74 21.38
C TYR A 263 6.70 7.58 22.56
N ALA A 264 7.75 8.38 22.36
CA ALA A 264 8.29 9.27 23.39
C ALA A 264 7.23 10.24 23.91
N ARG A 265 6.49 10.89 23.01
CA ARG A 265 5.38 11.80 23.34
C ARG A 265 4.29 11.10 24.16
N MET A 266 3.85 9.93 23.72
CA MET A 266 2.83 9.14 24.43
C MET A 266 3.33 8.69 25.81
N ASN A 267 4.59 8.25 25.90
CA ASN A 267 5.19 7.80 27.14
C ASN A 267 5.34 8.94 28.16
N GLU A 268 5.84 10.10 27.74
CA GLU A 268 5.95 11.30 28.59
C GLU A 268 4.59 11.84 29.04
N ALA A 269 3.56 11.69 28.20
CA ALA A 269 2.19 12.07 28.52
C ALA A 269 1.42 11.01 29.35
N GLY A 270 2.01 9.84 29.61
CA GLY A 270 1.32 8.73 30.28
C GLY A 270 0.13 8.17 29.49
N ILE A 271 0.18 8.24 28.17
CA ILE A 271 -0.82 7.68 27.26
C ILE A 271 -0.57 6.18 27.12
N GLU A 272 -1.65 5.40 27.26
CA GLU A 272 -1.69 3.95 27.12
C GLU A 272 -2.84 3.53 26.17
N GLY A 273 -2.87 2.26 25.77
CA GLY A 273 -3.94 1.67 24.97
C GLY A 273 -3.57 1.50 23.49
N ARG A 274 -4.58 1.20 22.67
CA ARG A 274 -4.42 0.70 21.29
C ARG A 274 -3.54 1.56 20.40
N GLU A 275 -3.63 2.88 20.50
CA GLU A 275 -2.81 3.78 19.69
C GLU A 275 -1.31 3.60 19.99
N ARG A 276 -0.94 3.51 21.28
CA ARG A 276 0.45 3.23 21.70
C ARG A 276 0.88 1.83 21.32
N GLU A 277 0.00 0.85 21.51
CA GLU A 277 0.22 -0.54 21.12
C GLU A 277 0.56 -0.64 19.62
N ASN A 278 -0.14 0.11 18.78
CA ASN A 278 0.11 0.15 17.35
C ASN A 278 1.43 0.81 16.96
N VAL A 279 1.81 1.88 17.65
CA VAL A 279 3.13 2.50 17.48
C VAL A 279 4.24 1.51 17.85
N VAL A 280 4.14 0.85 19.01
CA VAL A 280 5.14 -0.11 19.48
C VAL A 280 5.26 -1.29 18.51
N ASN A 281 4.13 -1.83 18.06
CA ASN A 281 4.12 -2.93 17.09
C ASN A 281 4.79 -2.53 15.77
N ALA A 282 4.51 -1.32 15.27
CA ALA A 282 5.11 -0.81 14.03
C ALA A 282 6.63 -0.59 14.16
N ILE A 283 7.11 -0.06 15.30
CA ILE A 283 8.55 0.06 15.58
C ILE A 283 9.21 -1.32 15.53
N LEU A 284 8.64 -2.30 16.23
CA LEU A 284 9.16 -3.67 16.23
C LEU A 284 9.15 -4.26 14.80
N ASN A 285 8.06 -4.07 14.06
CA ASN A 285 7.91 -4.58 12.70
C ASN A 285 8.99 -4.00 11.76
N GLY A 286 9.28 -2.70 11.86
CA GLY A 286 10.36 -2.05 11.10
C GLY A 286 11.77 -2.52 11.48
N LEU A 287 12.02 -2.84 12.74
CA LEU A 287 13.34 -3.30 13.22
C LEU A 287 13.65 -4.77 12.88
N THR A 288 12.63 -5.62 12.86
CA THR A 288 12.79 -7.08 12.70
C THR A 288 13.51 -7.62 11.45
N PRO A 289 13.57 -6.97 10.28
CA PRO A 289 14.43 -7.42 9.19
C PRO A 289 15.93 -7.27 9.49
N ASP A 290 16.35 -6.15 10.09
CA ASP A 290 17.76 -5.82 10.33
C ASP A 290 17.88 -4.81 11.49
N PRO A 291 17.84 -5.28 12.75
CA PRO A 291 17.92 -4.37 13.90
C PRO A 291 19.26 -3.66 13.98
N TRP A 292 20.35 -4.29 13.52
CA TRP A 292 21.70 -3.72 13.58
C TRP A 292 21.88 -2.52 12.68
N ALA A 293 21.11 -2.41 11.59
CA ALA A 293 21.16 -1.24 10.74
C ALA A 293 20.94 0.05 11.55
N PHE A 294 20.10 0.01 12.58
CA PHE A 294 19.65 1.18 13.35
C PHE A 294 20.24 1.29 14.77
N ILE A 295 20.95 0.27 15.26
CA ILE A 295 21.51 0.26 16.63
C ILE A 295 23.00 -0.07 16.72
N ASP A 296 23.66 -0.42 15.60
CA ASP A 296 25.06 -0.86 15.63
C ASP A 296 25.78 -0.61 14.29
N THR A 297 25.57 -1.50 13.31
CA THR A 297 26.29 -1.47 12.03
C THR A 297 25.46 -0.77 10.97
N ARG A 298 25.68 0.54 10.83
CA ARG A 298 25.01 1.40 9.85
C ARG A 298 25.33 1.03 8.39
N PRO A 299 24.32 0.83 7.50
CA PRO A 299 24.51 0.68 6.06
C PRO A 299 25.02 1.96 5.38
N GLU A 300 25.66 1.83 4.21
CA GLU A 300 26.20 2.97 3.45
C GLU A 300 25.11 3.97 3.04
N SER A 301 23.91 3.50 2.71
CA SER A 301 22.75 4.34 2.38
C SER A 301 22.31 5.27 3.51
N LEU A 302 22.67 4.99 4.76
CA LEU A 302 22.33 5.82 5.93
C LEU A 302 23.44 6.80 6.33
N VAL A 303 24.55 6.87 5.59
CA VAL A 303 25.67 7.77 5.92
C VAL A 303 25.25 9.24 5.82
N GLU A 304 24.46 9.61 4.81
CA GLU A 304 23.98 10.98 4.63
C GLU A 304 22.87 11.38 5.62
N CYS A 305 22.27 10.41 6.31
CA CYS A 305 21.19 10.59 7.29
C CYS A 305 21.70 10.62 8.75
N GLU A 306 22.93 11.11 8.99
CA GLU A 306 23.59 11.07 10.31
C GLU A 306 22.77 11.71 11.43
N VAL A 307 22.07 12.81 11.12
CA VAL A 307 21.29 13.56 12.11
C VAL A 307 20.11 12.73 12.60
N GLU A 308 19.28 12.26 11.67
CA GLU A 308 18.13 11.41 11.95
C GLU A 308 18.55 10.08 12.60
N TYR A 309 19.66 9.50 12.13
CA TYR A 309 20.21 8.28 12.69
C TYR A 309 20.62 8.44 14.16
N SER A 310 21.37 9.50 14.46
CA SER A 310 21.83 9.78 15.84
C SER A 310 20.66 10.03 16.78
N GLU A 311 19.65 10.77 16.32
CA GLU A 311 18.46 11.04 17.10
C GLU A 311 17.66 9.77 17.40
N LEU A 312 17.43 8.92 16.38
CA LEU A 312 16.77 7.62 16.59
C LEU A 312 17.54 6.76 17.60
N TYR A 313 18.87 6.72 17.46
CA TYR A 313 19.74 5.96 18.36
C TYR A 313 19.65 6.46 19.82
N GLU A 314 19.67 7.77 20.03
CA GLU A 314 19.50 8.37 21.36
C GLU A 314 18.14 8.05 21.99
N LEU A 315 17.07 8.05 21.20
CA LEU A 315 15.74 7.67 21.67
C LEU A 315 15.67 6.18 22.05
N PHE A 316 16.29 5.30 21.26
CA PHE A 316 16.36 3.88 21.61
C PHE A 316 17.17 3.62 22.87
N ILE A 317 18.25 4.38 23.12
CA ILE A 317 18.96 4.32 24.41
C ILE A 317 18.03 4.76 25.54
N ARG A 318 17.36 5.91 25.37
CA ARG A 318 16.53 6.52 26.40
C ARG A 318 15.38 5.63 26.85
N TYR A 319 14.74 4.93 25.92
CA TYR A 319 13.53 4.12 26.16
C TYR A 319 13.77 2.61 26.06
N LYS A 320 15.04 2.19 26.13
CA LYS A 320 15.44 0.79 25.90
C LYS A 320 14.67 -0.21 26.75
N GLU A 321 14.60 0.02 28.06
CA GLU A 321 14.04 -0.96 29.00
C GLU A 321 12.52 -1.07 28.85
N GLU A 322 11.83 0.07 28.67
CA GLU A 322 10.40 0.11 28.39
C GLU A 322 10.07 -0.58 27.06
N LEU A 323 10.80 -0.25 25.99
CA LEU A 323 10.61 -0.89 24.68
C LEU A 323 10.88 -2.40 24.72
N LEU A 324 11.90 -2.85 25.46
CA LEU A 324 12.16 -4.29 25.62
C LEU A 324 11.00 -5.03 26.30
N VAL A 325 10.36 -4.41 27.28
CA VAL A 325 9.17 -4.98 27.95
C VAL A 325 7.98 -5.00 27.00
N GLU A 326 7.70 -3.89 26.33
CA GLU A 326 6.56 -3.79 25.42
C GLU A 326 6.72 -4.69 24.18
N PHE A 327 7.92 -4.78 23.58
CA PHE A 327 8.22 -5.67 22.45
C PHE A 327 8.01 -7.15 22.78
N GLU A 328 8.29 -7.59 24.01
CA GLU A 328 8.09 -8.99 24.40
C GLU A 328 6.59 -9.37 24.32
N SER A 329 5.69 -8.42 24.53
CA SER A 329 4.23 -8.62 24.41
C SER A 329 3.75 -8.85 22.98
N TYR A 330 4.57 -8.49 21.98
CA TYR A 330 4.28 -8.69 20.55
C TYR A 330 5.04 -9.88 19.94
N ARG A 331 5.66 -10.71 20.76
CA ARG A 331 6.26 -11.96 20.30
C ARG A 331 5.17 -12.81 19.63
N PRO A 332 5.35 -13.25 18.37
CA PRO A 332 4.34 -14.07 17.71
C PRO A 332 4.10 -15.38 18.46
N GLU A 333 2.85 -15.80 18.53
CA GLU A 333 2.42 -17.08 19.11
C GLU A 333 1.81 -17.98 18.03
N ARG A 334 1.80 -19.30 18.26
CA ARG A 334 1.35 -20.27 17.24
C ARG A 334 -0.12 -20.12 16.86
N ASP A 335 -0.95 -19.71 17.81
CA ASP A 335 -2.41 -19.71 17.67
C ASP A 335 -2.98 -18.30 17.43
N THR A 336 -2.12 -17.27 17.39
CA THR A 336 -2.53 -15.87 17.24
C THR A 336 -1.89 -15.28 15.99
N TYR A 337 -2.66 -14.49 15.24
CA TYR A 337 -2.11 -13.76 14.11
C TYR A 337 -1.04 -12.76 14.55
N SER A 338 0.04 -12.65 13.79
CA SER A 338 1.04 -11.59 13.96
C SER A 338 1.41 -10.97 12.61
N PRO A 339 1.36 -9.63 12.48
CA PRO A 339 1.89 -8.92 11.31
C PRO A 339 3.36 -9.22 11.00
N ILE A 340 4.18 -9.48 12.03
CA ILE A 340 5.61 -9.75 11.87
C ILE A 340 5.84 -11.11 11.19
N SER A 341 4.88 -12.03 11.30
CA SER A 341 4.88 -13.34 10.65
C SER A 341 4.36 -13.31 9.21
N PHE A 342 3.85 -12.17 8.73
CA PHE A 342 3.39 -11.97 7.37
C PHE A 342 4.46 -11.23 6.56
N HIS A 343 4.90 -11.83 5.45
CA HIS A 343 5.96 -11.31 4.58
C HIS A 343 5.47 -11.26 3.14
N THR A 344 5.81 -10.21 2.42
CA THR A 344 5.50 -10.09 0.99
C THR A 344 6.64 -9.44 0.25
N ASN A 345 6.88 -9.86 -0.99
CA ASN A 345 7.86 -9.19 -1.85
C ASN A 345 7.44 -7.75 -2.13
N PHE A 346 6.21 -7.48 -2.57
CA PHE A 346 5.78 -6.12 -2.85
C PHE A 346 4.33 -5.96 -2.42
N LEU A 347 3.99 -4.80 -1.87
CA LEU A 347 2.64 -4.54 -1.38
C LEU A 347 1.54 -4.74 -2.44
N PRO A 348 1.74 -4.34 -3.71
CA PRO A 348 0.82 -4.65 -4.80
C PRO A 348 0.56 -6.14 -5.01
N ASN A 349 1.51 -7.04 -4.73
CA ASN A 349 1.27 -8.49 -4.84
C ASN A 349 0.22 -8.96 -3.83
N THR A 350 0.26 -8.41 -2.61
CA THR A 350 -0.74 -8.69 -1.57
C THR A 350 -2.11 -8.17 -1.98
N LEU A 351 -2.20 -6.94 -2.50
CA LEU A 351 -3.45 -6.37 -2.98
C LEU A 351 -4.03 -7.17 -4.17
N VAL A 352 -3.20 -7.52 -5.15
CA VAL A 352 -3.59 -8.36 -6.29
C VAL A 352 -4.14 -9.70 -5.81
N ALA A 353 -3.50 -10.35 -4.85
CA ALA A 353 -3.99 -11.59 -4.26
C ALA A 353 -5.33 -11.40 -3.54
N MET A 354 -5.53 -10.30 -2.80
CA MET A 354 -6.80 -9.97 -2.14
C MET A 354 -7.94 -9.78 -3.15
N VAL A 355 -7.69 -9.02 -4.22
CA VAL A 355 -8.68 -8.81 -5.28
C VAL A 355 -8.97 -10.12 -5.99
N MET A 356 -7.95 -10.90 -6.34
CA MET A 356 -8.13 -12.15 -7.06
C MET A 356 -8.86 -13.21 -6.25
N THR A 357 -8.58 -13.33 -4.95
CA THR A 357 -9.30 -14.24 -4.06
C THR A 357 -10.77 -13.83 -3.93
N ALA A 358 -11.06 -12.54 -3.75
CA ALA A 358 -12.43 -12.02 -3.75
C ALA A 358 -13.18 -12.27 -5.08
N LEU A 359 -12.49 -12.14 -6.22
CA LEU A 359 -13.08 -12.44 -7.53
C LEU A 359 -13.38 -13.94 -7.72
N LEU A 360 -12.52 -14.82 -7.20
CA LEU A 360 -12.69 -16.27 -7.27
C LEU A 360 -13.76 -16.78 -6.29
N GLU A 361 -13.90 -16.16 -5.12
CA GLU A 361 -14.92 -16.50 -4.12
C GLU A 361 -16.28 -15.86 -4.46
N GLY A 362 -16.26 -14.76 -5.24
CA GLY A 362 -17.45 -13.99 -5.56
C GLY A 362 -18.01 -13.23 -4.35
N SER A 363 -17.14 -12.80 -3.44
CA SER A 363 -17.49 -12.07 -2.21
C SER A 363 -16.50 -10.96 -1.90
N ALA A 364 -16.98 -9.93 -1.21
CA ALA A 364 -16.13 -8.82 -0.74
C ALA A 364 -15.12 -9.35 0.25
N GLN A 365 -13.93 -8.75 0.26
CA GLN A 365 -13.08 -8.88 1.43
C GLN A 365 -13.51 -7.82 2.45
N GLU A 366 -13.73 -8.25 3.69
CA GLU A 366 -14.10 -7.37 4.81
C GLU A 366 -12.88 -6.73 5.47
N LEU A 367 -11.71 -7.37 5.37
CA LEU A 367 -10.45 -6.85 5.88
C LEU A 367 -9.68 -6.08 4.79
N CYS A 368 -9.35 -4.83 5.05
CA CYS A 368 -8.44 -4.09 4.17
C CYS A 368 -6.98 -4.55 4.36
N LEU A 369 -6.11 -4.11 3.45
CA LEU A 369 -4.67 -4.37 3.48
C LEU A 369 -4.03 -4.06 4.84
N ASN A 370 -4.39 -2.94 5.48
CA ASN A 370 -3.86 -2.53 6.79
C ASN A 370 -4.05 -3.60 7.87
N ALA A 371 -5.10 -4.41 7.78
CA ALA A 371 -5.35 -5.47 8.75
C ALA A 371 -4.24 -6.55 8.71
N LEU A 372 -3.49 -6.68 7.63
CA LEU A 372 -2.37 -7.63 7.54
C LEU A 372 -1.06 -7.07 8.13
N PHE A 373 -0.99 -5.76 8.37
CA PHE A 373 0.26 -5.09 8.72
C PHE A 373 0.24 -4.36 10.07
N LEU A 374 -0.93 -3.88 10.51
CA LEU A 374 -1.09 -3.07 11.72
C LEU A 374 -1.80 -3.83 12.85
N SER A 375 -1.49 -3.50 14.10
CA SER A 375 -2.06 -4.17 15.28
C SER A 375 -3.43 -3.65 15.72
N ASP A 376 -3.90 -2.52 15.18
CA ASP A 376 -5.27 -1.99 15.42
C ASP A 376 -6.39 -3.00 15.12
N TRP A 377 -6.05 -4.09 14.42
CA TRP A 377 -6.95 -5.14 13.97
C TRP A 377 -6.83 -6.43 14.79
N ASP A 378 -6.10 -6.43 15.92
CA ASP A 378 -5.82 -7.64 16.73
C ASP A 378 -7.10 -8.36 17.21
N GLU A 379 -8.20 -7.63 17.44
CA GLU A 379 -9.50 -8.22 17.79
C GLU A 379 -10.08 -9.13 16.69
N MET A 380 -9.63 -8.97 15.44
CA MET A 380 -10.05 -9.77 14.28
C MET A 380 -9.10 -10.94 14.01
N GLY A 381 -8.30 -11.37 14.99
CA GLY A 381 -7.19 -12.31 14.86
C GLY A 381 -7.45 -13.54 13.97
N ASP A 382 -8.56 -14.26 14.19
CA ASP A 382 -8.90 -15.44 13.39
C ASP A 382 -9.15 -15.09 11.91
N ALA A 383 -9.86 -13.99 11.64
CA ALA A 383 -10.13 -13.53 10.29
C ALA A 383 -8.84 -13.12 9.57
N ARG A 384 -7.91 -12.47 10.29
CA ARG A 384 -6.60 -12.07 9.75
C ARG A 384 -5.72 -13.26 9.43
N ALA A 385 -5.65 -14.23 10.33
CA ALA A 385 -4.91 -15.47 10.10
C ALA A 385 -5.48 -16.25 8.91
N ASN A 386 -6.81 -16.32 8.79
CA ASN A 386 -7.46 -16.96 7.65
C ASN A 386 -7.15 -16.24 6.34
N LEU A 387 -7.25 -14.91 6.31
CA LEU A 387 -6.88 -14.12 5.14
C LEU A 387 -5.43 -14.37 4.74
N ALA A 388 -4.49 -14.23 5.67
CA ALA A 388 -3.07 -14.43 5.40
C ALA A 388 -2.76 -15.82 4.81
N ARG A 389 -3.38 -16.89 5.35
CA ARG A 389 -3.25 -18.26 4.80
C ARG A 389 -3.86 -18.38 3.40
N THR A 390 -5.02 -17.77 3.16
CA THR A 390 -5.66 -17.75 1.83
C THR A 390 -4.78 -17.06 0.79
N LEU A 391 -4.18 -15.91 1.15
CA LEU A 391 -3.27 -15.17 0.26
C LEU A 391 -1.99 -15.95 -0.02
N MET A 392 -1.39 -16.56 1.01
CA MET A 392 -0.23 -17.44 0.85
C MET A 392 -0.57 -18.66 -0.03
N TYR A 393 -1.73 -19.29 0.16
CA TYR A 393 -2.17 -20.40 -0.71
C TYR A 393 -2.33 -19.95 -2.16
N TYR A 394 -2.96 -18.80 -2.39
CA TYR A 394 -3.10 -18.21 -3.72
C TYR A 394 -1.74 -17.95 -4.40
N ALA A 395 -0.78 -17.39 -3.65
CA ALA A 395 0.57 -17.10 -4.13
C ALA A 395 1.37 -18.38 -4.47
N ASN A 396 1.05 -19.51 -3.83
CA ASN A 396 1.69 -20.81 -4.10
C ASN A 396 0.99 -21.64 -5.19
N ALA A 397 -0.18 -21.23 -5.66
CA ALA A 397 -1.05 -22.10 -6.47
C ALA A 397 -0.61 -22.26 -7.94
N SER A 398 0.31 -21.45 -8.46
CA SER A 398 0.76 -21.53 -9.86
C SER A 398 2.21 -21.04 -10.02
N PRO A 399 3.02 -21.66 -10.92
CA PRO A 399 4.38 -21.21 -11.21
C PRO A 399 4.49 -19.74 -11.61
N ASP A 400 3.49 -19.21 -12.32
CA ASP A 400 3.44 -17.80 -12.75
C ASP A 400 3.30 -16.80 -11.59
N ARG A 401 3.08 -17.29 -10.36
CA ARG A 401 2.91 -16.49 -9.13
C ARG A 401 4.05 -16.68 -8.15
N LEU A 402 5.09 -17.40 -8.56
CA LEU A 402 6.31 -17.57 -7.80
C LEU A 402 7.29 -16.45 -8.19
N GLY A 403 7.96 -15.89 -7.19
CA GLY A 403 9.06 -14.96 -7.37
C GLY A 403 10.37 -15.69 -7.71
N GLU A 404 11.48 -15.02 -7.41
CA GLU A 404 12.80 -15.58 -7.61
C GLU A 404 12.96 -16.94 -6.91
N HIS A 405 13.70 -17.85 -7.56
CA HIS A 405 13.92 -19.23 -7.11
C HIS A 405 12.64 -20.08 -6.92
N GLY A 406 11.48 -19.65 -7.43
CA GLY A 406 10.23 -20.38 -7.26
C GLY A 406 9.59 -20.18 -5.89
N ALA A 407 9.94 -19.11 -5.17
CA ALA A 407 9.38 -18.80 -3.86
C ALA A 407 8.02 -18.09 -3.94
N ALA A 408 7.17 -18.30 -2.95
CA ALA A 408 5.90 -17.57 -2.86
C ALA A 408 6.13 -16.06 -2.66
N LEU A 409 5.40 -15.22 -3.40
CA LEU A 409 5.44 -13.76 -3.25
C LEU A 409 4.79 -13.26 -1.95
N ILE A 410 4.05 -14.13 -1.25
CA ILE A 410 3.39 -13.89 0.03
C ILE A 410 3.62 -15.11 0.91
N ILE A 411 4.15 -14.89 2.11
CA ILE A 411 4.48 -15.93 3.09
C ILE A 411 3.84 -15.55 4.42
N TYR A 412 3.15 -16.50 5.05
CA TYR A 412 2.72 -16.38 6.44
C TYR A 412 3.35 -17.52 7.24
N ASP A 413 4.38 -17.22 8.01
CA ASP A 413 5.09 -18.20 8.83
C ASP A 413 5.41 -17.67 10.23
N VAL A 414 4.70 -18.22 11.21
CA VAL A 414 4.86 -17.86 12.62
C VAL A 414 6.27 -18.17 13.13
N GLY A 415 6.87 -19.29 12.70
CA GLY A 415 8.20 -19.70 13.15
C GLY A 415 9.29 -18.69 12.78
N THR A 416 9.24 -18.20 11.54
CA THR A 416 10.12 -17.13 11.05
C THR A 416 9.87 -15.83 11.81
N GLY A 417 8.61 -15.44 12.04
CA GLY A 417 8.28 -14.27 12.85
C GLY A 417 8.87 -14.33 14.28
N ILE A 418 8.74 -15.46 14.98
CA ILE A 418 9.32 -15.68 16.32
C ILE A 418 10.84 -15.46 16.29
N SER A 419 11.49 -15.96 15.24
CA SER A 419 12.94 -15.86 15.08
C SER A 419 13.39 -14.41 14.89
N HIS A 420 12.68 -13.64 14.06
CA HIS A 420 12.98 -12.22 13.85
C HIS A 420 12.79 -11.36 15.11
N VAL A 421 11.69 -11.57 15.87
CA VAL A 421 11.50 -10.85 17.14
C VAL A 421 12.56 -11.24 18.16
N SER A 422 12.88 -12.53 18.27
CA SER A 422 13.94 -13.00 19.17
C SER A 422 15.30 -12.38 18.85
N LEU A 423 15.61 -12.23 17.56
CA LEU A 423 16.83 -11.59 17.09
C LEU A 423 16.89 -10.12 17.47
N THR A 424 15.78 -9.39 17.25
CA THR A 424 15.64 -7.97 17.58
C THR A 424 15.84 -7.72 19.06
N LEU A 425 15.15 -8.48 19.92
CA LEU A 425 15.28 -8.38 21.37
C LEU A 425 16.72 -8.69 21.83
N SER A 426 17.35 -9.71 21.24
CA SER A 426 18.75 -10.05 21.52
C SER A 426 19.71 -8.91 21.12
N ALA A 427 19.46 -8.29 19.95
CA ALA A 427 20.26 -7.18 19.47
C ALA A 427 20.13 -5.96 20.40
N PHE A 428 18.91 -5.58 20.79
CA PHE A 428 18.67 -4.47 21.73
C PHE A 428 19.36 -4.71 23.08
N ARG A 429 19.26 -5.92 23.64
CA ARG A 429 19.90 -6.26 24.92
C ARG A 429 21.43 -6.20 24.86
N LYS A 430 22.03 -6.53 23.70
CA LYS A 430 23.47 -6.67 23.54
C LYS A 430 24.17 -5.38 23.09
N TYR A 431 23.56 -4.60 22.19
CA TYR A 431 24.23 -3.52 21.48
C TYR A 431 23.84 -2.11 21.96
N LEU A 432 22.66 -1.94 22.57
CA LEU A 432 22.32 -0.68 23.21
C LEU A 432 22.90 -0.62 24.63
N PRO A 433 23.53 0.48 25.05
CA PRO A 433 23.93 0.68 26.45
C PRO A 433 22.72 0.61 27.39
N GLY A 434 22.97 0.21 28.64
CA GLY A 434 21.95 0.16 29.70
C GLY A 434 22.05 1.34 30.65
#